data_AF-A0A2N2KP11-F1
#
_entry.id   AF-A0A2N2KP11-F1
#
_cell.length_a   1.000
_cell.length_b   1.000
_cell.length_c   1.000
_cell.angle_alpha   90.00
_cell.angle_beta   90.00
_cell.angle_gamma   90.00
#
_symmetry.space_group_name_H-M   'P 1'
#
loop_
_entity.id
_entity.type
_entity.pdbx_description
1 polymer ?
#
loop_
_entity_poly.entity_id
_entity_poly.type
_entity_poly.pdbx_seq_one_letter_code
_entity_poly.pdbx_strand_id
1 'polypeptide(L)'
;MTITALPPAPSRSNPSTFSALADAFIAALSTFVSEVNATAAAMDLNDTTSTSTTSLAIGTGSKSLTVDASKSYQVGMSVKIAHDSSNWMFGEVTSYNSGTGALVVNVTLIAGSGTEASWTVTLSGPVLMAAAQILALINPTASRIIGKKATGASGELTGAEVAVLLGGTASRFLAQGASGDMGLKDAAAARTILGLSTSDAVVFGSLNTASGDTGSIAHNTPTTIITASGNSMYIVFAYIAAAGSANYTAYAFVLTEGSDARIAAGNGSLLTLTISGLNIRVTQNSGGAATVAWKAVKIA
;
A
#
# COMPACT_ATOMS: atom_id res chain seq x y z
N MET A 1 -30.15 35.15 22.32
CA MET A 1 -30.82 36.07 23.26
C MET A 1 -30.79 37.46 22.67
N THR A 2 -31.88 38.21 22.79
CA THR A 2 -31.97 39.58 22.27
C THR A 2 -31.91 40.55 23.43
N ILE A 3 -31.07 41.58 23.30
CA ILE A 3 -31.05 42.70 24.24
C ILE A 3 -32.09 43.72 23.76
N THR A 4 -33.04 44.06 24.61
CA THR A 4 -34.10 45.02 24.30
C THR A 4 -33.50 46.43 24.21
N ALA A 5 -33.84 47.18 23.17
CA ALA A 5 -33.37 48.54 23.00
C ALA A 5 -33.87 49.43 24.15
N LEU A 6 -32.96 50.24 24.72
CA LEU A 6 -33.35 51.20 25.75
C LEU A 6 -34.31 52.25 25.17
N PRO A 7 -35.29 52.73 25.95
CA PRO A 7 -36.18 53.82 25.54
C PRO A 7 -35.40 55.14 25.40
N PRO A 8 -35.98 56.16 24.74
CA PRO A 8 -35.31 57.46 24.54
C PRO A 8 -34.81 58.06 25.87
N ALA A 9 -33.56 58.51 25.87
CA ALA A 9 -32.96 59.10 27.06
C ALA A 9 -33.67 60.41 27.47
N PRO A 10 -33.89 60.65 28.77
CA PRO A 10 -34.46 61.92 29.24
C PRO A 10 -33.48 63.07 28.97
N SER A 11 -33.99 64.21 28.49
CA SER A 11 -33.17 65.40 28.20
C SER A 11 -33.64 66.63 28.98
N ARG A 12 -32.70 67.34 29.60
CA ARG A 12 -32.96 68.61 30.29
C ARG A 12 -33.39 69.72 29.33
N SER A 13 -33.15 69.58 28.03
CA SER A 13 -33.66 70.49 27.01
C SER A 13 -35.17 70.35 26.76
N ASN A 14 -35.80 69.28 27.27
CA ASN A 14 -37.24 69.01 27.15
C ASN A 14 -37.87 68.71 28.54
N PRO A 15 -38.06 69.73 29.41
CA PRO A 15 -38.48 69.52 30.80
C PRO A 15 -39.86 68.87 30.95
N SER A 16 -40.77 69.12 30.00
CA SER A 16 -42.14 68.61 30.03
C SER A 16 -42.25 67.08 29.89
N THR A 17 -41.25 66.44 29.28
CA THR A 17 -41.21 64.97 29.08
C THR A 17 -40.12 64.28 29.89
N PHE A 18 -39.30 65.05 30.62
CA PHE A 18 -38.12 64.54 31.34
C PHE A 18 -38.47 63.46 32.37
N SER A 19 -39.47 63.68 33.24
CA SER A 19 -39.83 62.74 34.31
C SER A 19 -40.35 61.42 33.75
N ALA A 20 -41.28 61.47 32.79
CA ALA A 20 -41.84 60.27 32.17
C ALA A 20 -40.78 59.43 31.44
N LEU A 21 -39.85 60.08 30.72
CA LEU A 21 -38.73 59.39 30.07
C LEU A 21 -37.71 58.86 31.08
N ALA A 22 -37.47 59.56 32.19
CA ALA A 22 -36.58 59.10 33.24
C ALA A 22 -37.12 57.85 33.94
N ASP A 23 -38.41 57.83 34.30
CA ASP A 23 -39.04 56.66 34.92
C ASP A 23 -39.02 55.44 33.97
N ALA A 24 -39.35 55.65 32.69
CA ALA A 24 -39.29 54.59 31.68
C ALA A 24 -37.86 54.07 31.46
N PHE A 25 -36.87 54.97 31.44
CA PHE A 25 -35.46 54.61 31.27
C PHE A 25 -34.93 53.80 32.47
N ILE A 26 -35.20 54.24 33.70
CA ILE A 26 -34.79 53.52 34.91
C ILE A 26 -35.46 52.15 35.01
N ALA A 27 -36.75 52.05 34.68
CA ALA A 27 -37.45 50.76 34.63
C ALA A 27 -36.78 49.79 33.64
N ALA A 28 -36.42 50.28 32.45
CA ALA A 28 -35.76 49.49 31.42
C ALA A 28 -34.35 48.99 31.81
N LEU A 29 -33.63 49.70 32.69
CA LEU A 29 -32.30 49.27 33.15
C LEU A 29 -32.33 47.93 33.90
N SER A 30 -33.40 47.65 34.66
CA SER A 30 -33.53 46.38 35.39
C SER A 30 -33.61 45.18 34.45
N THR A 31 -34.43 45.30 33.41
CA THR A 31 -34.56 44.31 32.32
C THR A 31 -33.25 44.18 31.56
N PHE A 32 -32.61 45.31 31.21
CA PHE A 32 -31.33 45.33 30.51
C PHE A 32 -30.23 44.57 31.27
N VAL A 33 -30.10 44.78 32.59
CA VAL A 33 -29.13 44.05 33.43
C VAL A 33 -29.39 42.55 33.38
N SER A 34 -30.65 42.12 33.47
CA SER A 34 -31.02 40.71 33.39
C SER A 34 -30.66 40.11 32.02
N GLU A 35 -30.97 40.82 30.94
CA GLU A 35 -30.69 40.37 29.57
C GLU A 35 -29.19 40.32 29.28
N VAL A 36 -28.40 41.27 29.80
CA VAL A 36 -26.94 41.29 29.69
C VAL A 36 -26.34 40.12 30.46
N ASN A 37 -26.77 39.85 31.69
CA ASN A 37 -26.28 38.72 32.48
C ASN A 37 -26.61 37.38 31.81
N ALA A 38 -27.82 37.24 31.27
CA ALA A 38 -28.22 36.05 30.54
C ALA A 38 -27.38 35.87 29.26
N THR A 39 -27.16 36.97 28.52
CA THR A 39 -26.30 36.96 27.33
C THR A 39 -24.87 36.57 27.68
N ALA A 40 -24.29 37.16 28.74
CA ALA A 40 -22.95 36.83 29.20
C ALA A 40 -22.82 35.34 29.59
N ALA A 41 -23.84 34.78 30.26
CA ALA A 41 -23.88 33.36 30.60
C ALA A 41 -23.95 32.45 29.36
N ALA A 42 -24.60 32.88 28.28
CA ALA A 42 -24.70 32.08 27.05
C ALA A 42 -23.52 32.22 26.09
N MET A 43 -22.60 33.16 26.32
CA MET A 43 -21.43 33.31 25.46
C MET A 43 -20.40 32.19 25.64
N ASP A 44 -20.52 31.33 26.67
CA ASP A 44 -19.72 30.12 26.92
C ASP A 44 -18.21 30.34 26.60
N LEU A 45 -17.66 31.41 27.16
CA LEU A 45 -16.30 31.92 26.90
C LEU A 45 -15.22 31.11 27.63
N ASN A 46 -15.34 29.80 27.59
CA ASN A 46 -14.38 28.90 28.23
C ASN A 46 -13.12 28.77 27.36
N ASP A 47 -11.98 28.58 28.01
CA ASP A 47 -10.72 28.38 27.28
C ASP A 47 -10.80 27.11 26.43
N THR A 48 -10.17 27.17 25.27
CA THR A 48 -10.05 26.04 24.34
C THR A 48 -8.74 25.27 24.50
N THR A 49 -7.91 25.69 25.46
CA THR A 49 -6.59 25.14 25.75
C THR A 49 -6.46 24.79 27.23
N SER A 50 -5.80 23.68 27.53
CA SER A 50 -5.57 23.16 28.86
C SER A 50 -4.25 22.40 28.93
N THR A 51 -3.80 22.09 30.15
CA THR A 51 -2.64 21.24 30.38
C THR A 51 -3.04 19.91 31.03
N SER A 52 -2.20 18.88 30.88
CA SER A 52 -2.35 17.61 31.56
C SER A 52 -1.01 17.04 31.97
N THR A 53 -0.93 16.51 33.19
CA THR A 53 0.23 15.76 33.68
C THR A 53 0.02 14.24 33.61
N THR A 54 -1.02 13.78 32.90
CA THR A 54 -1.31 12.35 32.77
C THR A 54 -0.18 11.66 32.00
N SER A 55 0.40 10.60 32.57
CA SER A 55 1.40 9.78 31.87
C SER A 55 0.73 8.95 30.78
N LEU A 56 1.07 9.22 29.52
CA LEU A 56 0.47 8.59 28.35
C LEU A 56 1.55 8.11 27.38
N ALA A 57 1.41 6.86 26.93
CA ALA A 57 2.15 6.38 25.78
C ALA A 57 1.59 6.99 24.49
N ILE A 58 2.47 7.55 23.65
CA ILE A 58 2.11 8.07 22.33
C ILE A 58 1.66 6.90 21.46
N GLY A 59 0.42 6.95 21.00
CA GLY A 59 -0.16 5.89 20.19
C GLY A 59 -1.59 6.21 19.76
N THR A 60 -2.08 5.50 18.75
CA THR A 60 -3.47 5.61 18.30
C THR A 60 -4.44 4.88 19.23
N GLY A 61 -5.74 5.11 19.04
CA GLY A 61 -6.82 4.54 19.84
C GLY A 61 -7.26 5.43 21.00
N SER A 62 -8.07 4.87 21.90
CA SER A 62 -8.62 5.60 23.04
C SER A 62 -7.52 6.00 24.04
N LYS A 63 -7.43 7.30 24.35
CA LYS A 63 -6.56 7.88 25.37
C LYS A 63 -7.41 8.64 26.38
N SER A 64 -7.23 8.34 27.66
CA SER A 64 -7.90 9.00 28.78
C SER A 64 -6.90 9.85 29.54
N LEU A 65 -7.24 11.11 29.80
CA LEU A 65 -6.40 12.06 30.53
C LEU A 65 -7.25 13.01 31.36
N THR A 66 -6.66 13.55 32.42
CA THR A 66 -7.25 14.64 33.19
C THR A 66 -6.65 15.95 32.72
N VAL A 67 -7.48 16.84 32.21
CA VAL A 67 -7.13 18.22 31.85
C VAL A 67 -7.74 19.19 32.87
N ASP A 68 -7.51 20.49 32.68
CA ASP A 68 -8.21 21.51 33.45
C ASP A 68 -9.74 21.43 33.27
N ALA A 69 -10.48 21.69 34.34
CA ALA A 69 -11.94 21.80 34.33
C ALA A 69 -12.40 23.06 33.56
N SER A 70 -13.71 23.14 33.27
CA SER A 70 -14.34 24.31 32.65
C SER A 70 -13.70 24.74 31.31
N LYS A 71 -13.47 23.80 30.39
CA LYS A 71 -12.98 24.06 29.03
C LYS A 71 -14.05 23.78 27.98
N SER A 72 -13.93 24.38 26.79
CA SER A 72 -14.90 24.21 25.69
C SER A 72 -14.71 22.92 24.88
N TYR A 73 -14.22 21.84 25.48
CA TYR A 73 -14.14 20.55 24.79
C TYR A 73 -15.53 19.90 24.73
N GLN A 74 -15.92 19.46 23.53
CA GLN A 74 -17.20 18.80 23.30
C GLN A 74 -17.00 17.53 22.48
N VAL A 75 -17.88 16.55 22.68
CA VAL A 75 -17.85 15.28 21.93
C VAL A 75 -17.92 15.54 20.42
N GLY A 76 -17.06 14.87 19.65
CA GLY A 76 -16.95 15.04 18.20
C GLY A 76 -16.02 16.19 17.77
N MET A 77 -15.60 17.06 18.68
CA MET A 77 -14.60 18.09 18.36
C MET A 77 -13.21 17.48 18.27
N SER A 78 -12.41 18.01 17.34
CA SER A 78 -11.01 17.63 17.18
C SER A 78 -10.11 18.36 18.17
N VAL A 79 -9.12 17.66 18.72
CA VAL A 79 -8.11 18.20 19.63
C VAL A 79 -6.71 17.74 19.24
N LYS A 80 -5.73 18.59 19.51
CA LYS A 80 -4.30 18.24 19.50
C LYS A 80 -3.79 18.17 20.93
N ILE A 81 -3.16 17.05 21.28
CA ILE A 81 -2.50 16.76 22.56
C ILE A 81 -0.99 16.74 22.29
N ALA A 82 -0.25 17.76 22.68
CA ALA A 82 1.16 17.91 22.34
C ALA A 82 2.04 18.01 23.58
N HIS A 83 3.13 17.23 23.62
CA HIS A 83 4.23 17.45 24.56
C HIS A 83 5.15 18.54 23.99
N ASP A 84 5.54 18.37 22.72
CA ASP A 84 6.38 19.29 21.96
C ASP A 84 6.04 19.25 20.45
N SER A 85 6.91 19.80 19.59
CA SER A 85 6.70 19.84 18.13
C SER A 85 6.80 18.48 17.43
N SER A 86 7.50 17.52 18.03
CA SER A 86 7.79 16.18 17.49
C SER A 86 7.01 15.07 18.18
N ASN A 87 6.53 15.30 19.40
CA ASN A 87 5.80 14.36 20.23
C ASN A 87 4.38 14.85 20.49
N TRP A 88 3.41 14.33 19.74
CA TRP A 88 2.01 14.73 19.86
C TRP A 88 1.03 13.67 19.34
N MET A 89 -0.22 13.82 19.76
CA MET A 89 -1.38 13.02 19.37
C MET A 89 -2.49 13.95 18.89
N PHE A 90 -3.24 13.52 17.88
CA PHE A 90 -4.40 14.21 17.35
C PHE A 90 -5.58 13.25 17.28
N GLY A 91 -6.77 13.71 17.64
CA GLY A 91 -7.96 12.88 17.65
C GLY A 91 -9.23 13.64 17.97
N GLU A 92 -10.33 12.91 18.04
CA GLU A 92 -11.65 13.44 18.37
C GLU A 92 -12.01 13.15 19.82
N VAL A 93 -12.61 14.11 20.49
CA VAL A 93 -13.11 13.96 21.87
C VAL A 93 -14.30 12.99 21.86
N THR A 94 -14.22 11.93 22.66
CA THR A 94 -15.32 10.97 22.86
C THR A 94 -16.10 11.24 24.13
N SER A 95 -15.48 11.87 25.14
CA SER A 95 -16.15 12.36 26.34
C SER A 95 -15.32 13.44 27.04
N TYR A 96 -15.98 14.44 27.63
CA TYR A 96 -15.38 15.42 28.52
C TYR A 96 -16.31 15.73 29.70
N ASN A 97 -15.79 15.70 30.92
CA ASN A 97 -16.50 16.14 32.12
C ASN A 97 -15.98 17.52 32.53
N SER A 98 -16.79 18.56 32.33
CA SER A 98 -16.42 19.94 32.64
C SER A 98 -16.23 20.22 34.13
N GLY A 99 -16.78 19.40 35.02
CA GLY A 99 -16.61 19.54 36.47
C GLY A 99 -15.33 18.91 37.01
N THR A 100 -14.84 17.82 36.39
CA THR A 100 -13.65 17.08 36.87
C THR A 100 -12.44 17.17 35.94
N GLY A 101 -12.62 17.66 34.71
CA GLY A 101 -11.56 17.68 33.70
C GLY A 101 -11.25 16.32 33.06
N ALA A 102 -12.04 15.27 33.36
CA ALA A 102 -11.83 13.96 32.74
C ALA A 102 -12.15 14.03 31.23
N LEU A 103 -11.14 13.76 30.41
CA LEU A 103 -11.20 13.82 28.95
C LEU A 103 -10.84 12.45 28.35
N VAL A 104 -11.60 12.01 27.37
CA VAL A 104 -11.27 10.84 26.55
C VAL A 104 -11.25 11.27 25.09
N VAL A 105 -10.19 10.88 24.38
CA VAL A 105 -9.94 11.21 22.98
C VAL A 105 -9.65 9.93 22.22
N ASN A 106 -10.32 9.74 21.09
CA ASN A 106 -9.96 8.71 20.13
C ASN A 106 -8.87 9.25 19.21
N VAL A 107 -7.61 8.88 19.48
CA VAL A 107 -6.43 9.34 18.74
C VAL A 107 -6.31 8.60 17.41
N THR A 108 -6.26 9.37 16.32
CA THR A 108 -6.18 8.85 14.94
C THR A 108 -4.84 9.14 14.28
N LEU A 109 -4.09 10.13 14.77
CA LEU A 109 -2.80 10.53 14.23
C LEU A 109 -1.81 10.84 15.35
N ILE A 110 -0.55 10.45 15.15
CA ILE A 110 0.53 10.66 16.11
C ILE A 110 1.79 11.15 15.40
N ALA A 111 2.65 11.81 16.16
CA ALA A 111 4.07 11.97 15.85
C ALA A 111 4.88 11.64 17.12
N GLY A 112 6.07 11.06 16.91
CA GLY A 112 6.92 10.62 18.00
C GLY A 112 6.57 9.23 18.53
N SER A 113 7.17 8.89 19.66
CA SER A 113 7.02 7.59 20.34
C SER A 113 7.43 7.73 21.81
N GLY A 114 7.16 6.71 22.63
CA GLY A 114 7.50 6.74 24.06
C GLY A 114 6.32 7.13 24.94
N THR A 115 6.60 7.50 26.19
CA THR A 115 5.59 7.87 27.20
C THR A 115 5.96 9.21 27.80
N GLU A 116 5.04 10.17 27.71
CA GLU A 116 5.22 11.52 28.26
C GLU A 116 4.18 11.81 29.33
N ALA A 117 4.49 12.73 30.24
CA ALA A 117 3.64 13.12 31.36
C ALA A 117 3.43 14.63 31.46
N SER A 118 3.61 15.36 30.36
CA SER A 118 3.33 16.79 30.26
C SER A 118 2.72 17.08 28.90
N TRP A 119 1.47 17.51 28.87
CA TRP A 119 0.71 17.72 27.64
C TRP A 119 0.05 19.08 27.65
N THR A 120 0.07 19.74 26.50
CA THR A 120 -0.85 20.83 26.16
C THR A 120 -1.94 20.27 25.26
N VAL A 121 -3.19 20.47 25.64
CA VAL A 121 -4.36 20.04 24.87
C VAL A 121 -5.05 21.29 24.34
N THR A 122 -5.35 21.33 23.05
CA THR A 122 -6.05 22.48 22.44
C THR A 122 -7.05 22.02 21.39
N LEU A 123 -8.18 22.74 21.27
CA LEU A 123 -9.10 22.55 20.15
C LEU A 123 -8.35 22.76 18.83
N SER A 124 -8.66 21.92 17.86
CA SER A 124 -8.04 21.97 16.55
C SER A 124 -9.09 21.82 15.46
N GLY A 125 -8.77 22.25 14.25
CA GLY A 125 -9.60 21.95 13.09
C GLY A 125 -9.63 20.43 12.85
N PRO A 126 -10.69 19.91 12.21
CA PRO A 126 -10.71 18.52 11.79
C PRO A 126 -9.55 18.29 10.83
N VAL A 127 -8.71 17.32 11.14
CA VAL A 127 -7.75 16.80 10.17
C VAL A 127 -8.53 15.81 9.33
N LEU A 128 -8.89 16.23 8.11
CA LEU A 128 -9.16 15.25 7.07
C LEU A 128 -7.94 14.34 7.02
N MET A 129 -8.13 13.02 6.99
CA MET A 129 -7.05 12.06 6.80
C MET A 129 -6.47 12.18 5.38
N ALA A 130 -6.01 13.36 5.00
CA ALA A 130 -5.49 13.75 3.71
C ALA A 130 -3.96 13.79 3.81
N ALA A 131 -3.36 12.59 3.82
CA ALA A 131 -2.08 12.28 3.16
C ALA A 131 -1.55 10.90 3.58
N ALA A 132 -1.72 10.49 4.85
CA ALA A 132 -1.14 9.22 5.31
C ALA A 132 -1.95 7.98 4.87
N GLN A 133 -3.27 8.10 4.73
CA GLN A 133 -4.11 7.04 4.16
C GLN A 133 -4.44 7.25 2.68
N ILE A 134 -4.38 8.50 2.20
CA ILE A 134 -4.48 8.78 0.77
C ILE A 134 -3.20 8.30 0.06
N LEU A 135 -1.98 8.43 0.61
CA LEU A 135 -0.82 7.81 -0.03
C LEU A 135 -0.89 6.26 -0.07
N ALA A 136 -1.68 5.63 0.80
CA ALA A 136 -1.92 4.20 0.75
C ALA A 136 -3.02 3.79 -0.27
N LEU A 137 -3.89 4.72 -0.70
CA LEU A 137 -4.98 4.45 -1.65
C LEU A 137 -4.75 5.03 -3.06
N ILE A 138 -3.97 6.12 -3.21
CA ILE A 138 -3.56 6.66 -4.53
C ILE A 138 -2.14 6.29 -4.95
N ASN A 139 -1.29 5.77 -4.05
CA ASN A 139 -0.08 5.06 -4.46
C ASN A 139 -0.17 3.61 -4.02
N PRO A 140 -0.58 2.68 -4.90
CA PRO A 140 -0.40 1.27 -4.66
C PRO A 140 1.10 0.88 -4.77
N THR A 141 2.02 1.76 -4.34
CA THR A 141 3.50 1.69 -4.26
C THR A 141 4.13 1.95 -2.87
N ALA A 142 3.38 2.11 -1.77
CA ALA A 142 3.89 2.14 -0.39
C ALA A 142 3.24 1.18 0.64
N SER A 143 3.48 -0.14 0.62
CA SER A 143 3.30 -1.01 1.82
C SER A 143 4.66 -1.49 2.37
N ARG A 144 4.79 -1.20 3.67
CA ARG A 144 5.92 -1.47 4.53
C ARG A 144 5.99 -2.97 4.86
N ILE A 145 6.98 -3.71 4.35
CA ILE A 145 7.39 -5.01 4.89
C ILE A 145 8.66 -4.84 5.73
N ILE A 146 8.57 -5.22 7.00
CA ILE A 146 9.72 -5.52 7.88
C ILE A 146 10.18 -6.94 7.51
N GLY A 147 11.42 -7.08 7.04
CA GLY A 147 11.91 -8.22 6.26
C GLY A 147 12.17 -9.55 6.98
N LYS A 148 12.48 -10.58 6.19
CA LYS A 148 13.21 -11.80 6.61
C LYS A 148 14.39 -12.04 5.67
N LYS A 149 15.55 -12.29 6.27
CA LYS A 149 16.86 -12.58 5.66
C LYS A 149 16.82 -13.82 4.75
N ALA A 150 17.40 -13.73 3.55
CA ALA A 150 17.90 -14.89 2.82
C ALA A 150 19.28 -15.27 3.39
N THR A 151 19.43 -16.52 3.82
CA THR A 151 20.68 -17.09 4.36
C THR A 151 21.82 -16.98 3.33
N GLY A 152 22.92 -16.29 3.67
CA GLY A 152 24.21 -16.45 2.96
C GLY A 152 25.12 -15.22 2.80
N ALA A 153 24.64 -13.98 2.88
CA ALA A 153 25.49 -12.81 2.63
C ALA A 153 26.04 -12.19 3.93
N SER A 154 27.37 -12.13 4.06
CA SER A 154 28.09 -11.45 5.15
C SER A 154 28.43 -10.01 4.75
N GLY A 155 27.47 -9.11 4.90
CA GLY A 155 27.67 -7.67 4.76
C GLY A 155 26.53 -6.90 5.42
N GLU A 156 26.85 -5.87 6.21
CA GLU A 156 25.84 -4.93 6.72
C GLU A 156 25.24 -4.15 5.54
N LEU A 157 23.91 -3.95 5.57
CA LEU A 157 23.21 -3.12 4.58
C LEU A 157 23.50 -1.64 4.88
N THR A 158 24.56 -1.10 4.27
CA THR A 158 24.82 0.34 4.27
C THR A 158 24.07 1.00 3.12
N GLY A 159 22.95 1.67 3.41
CA GLY A 159 22.32 2.63 2.51
C GLY A 159 21.26 2.08 1.54
N ALA A 160 20.02 2.50 1.77
CA ALA A 160 18.96 2.79 0.79
C ALA A 160 18.83 1.93 -0.48
N GLU A 161 18.45 0.66 -0.34
CA GLU A 161 17.58 0.01 -1.34
C GLU A 161 16.38 -0.63 -0.61
N VAL A 162 15.20 -0.03 -0.81
CA VAL A 162 13.94 -0.38 -0.15
C VAL A 162 13.01 -0.99 -1.20
N ALA A 163 12.78 -2.30 -1.15
CA ALA A 163 11.74 -2.95 -1.93
C ALA A 163 10.38 -2.74 -1.25
N VAL A 164 9.41 -2.18 -1.97
CA VAL A 164 8.09 -1.81 -1.44
C VAL A 164 7.03 -2.80 -1.92
N LEU A 165 6.38 -3.53 -0.99
CA LEU A 165 5.26 -4.45 -1.28
C LEU A 165 3.96 -3.67 -1.27
N LEU A 166 2.93 -4.05 -2.01
CA LEU A 166 1.58 -3.51 -1.81
C LEU A 166 0.47 -4.52 -1.88
N GLY A 167 -0.44 -4.34 -0.92
CA GLY A 167 -1.88 -4.54 -1.03
C GLY A 167 -2.38 -5.75 -1.82
N GLY A 168 -2.87 -6.75 -1.09
CA GLY A 168 -4.18 -7.32 -1.41
C GLY A 168 -4.33 -8.17 -2.68
N THR A 169 -3.28 -8.81 -3.18
CA THR A 169 -3.37 -10.08 -3.93
C THR A 169 -1.99 -10.73 -3.86
N ALA A 170 -1.96 -12.06 -3.71
CA ALA A 170 -0.83 -12.86 -3.22
C ALA A 170 0.58 -12.31 -3.51
N SER A 171 1.43 -12.41 -2.49
CA SER A 171 2.87 -12.25 -2.55
C SER A 171 3.44 -12.93 -3.80
N ARG A 172 3.63 -12.14 -4.85
CA ARG A 172 4.20 -12.52 -6.14
C ARG A 172 5.71 -12.68 -5.95
N PHE A 173 6.09 -13.74 -5.26
CA PHE A 173 7.47 -14.22 -5.22
C PHE A 173 7.76 -14.89 -6.57
N LEU A 174 8.20 -14.10 -7.56
CA LEU A 174 9.15 -14.62 -8.53
C LEU A 174 10.46 -14.80 -7.76
N ALA A 175 10.61 -15.93 -7.08
CA ALA A 175 11.82 -16.16 -6.31
C ALA A 175 12.82 -16.86 -7.22
N GLN A 176 13.95 -16.19 -7.46
CA GLN A 176 15.02 -16.68 -8.30
C GLN A 176 15.49 -18.05 -7.81
N GLY A 177 15.44 -19.07 -8.68
CA GLY A 177 16.08 -20.37 -8.42
C GLY A 177 17.60 -20.22 -8.37
N ALA A 178 18.31 -21.18 -7.80
CA ALA A 178 19.78 -21.17 -7.75
C ALA A 178 20.45 -21.09 -9.15
N SER A 179 19.69 -21.36 -10.21
CA SER A 179 20.06 -21.28 -11.63
C SER A 179 19.68 -19.96 -12.33
N GLY A 180 19.07 -18.99 -11.65
CA GLY A 180 18.64 -17.71 -12.25
C GLY A 180 17.19 -17.67 -12.76
N ASP A 181 16.42 -18.76 -12.64
CA ASP A 181 15.03 -18.84 -13.11
C ASP A 181 14.06 -17.99 -12.27
N MET A 182 13.19 -17.20 -12.91
CA MET A 182 12.10 -16.47 -12.26
C MET A 182 10.75 -17.19 -12.49
N GLY A 183 10.10 -17.67 -11.44
CA GLY A 183 8.77 -18.32 -11.54
C GLY A 183 7.98 -18.33 -10.23
N LEU A 184 6.64 -18.45 -10.35
CA LEU A 184 5.73 -18.66 -9.22
C LEU A 184 6.03 -20.03 -8.59
N LYS A 185 6.31 -20.07 -7.28
CA LYS A 185 6.85 -21.28 -6.62
C LYS A 185 5.80 -22.34 -6.24
N ASP A 186 4.51 -22.04 -6.26
CA ASP A 186 3.48 -22.97 -5.78
C ASP A 186 2.10 -22.86 -6.45
N ALA A 187 1.51 -24.03 -6.69
CA ALA A 187 0.20 -24.25 -7.33
C ALA A 187 -0.97 -23.56 -6.65
N ALA A 188 -0.93 -23.47 -5.32
CA ALA A 188 -1.99 -22.86 -4.53
C ALA A 188 -2.02 -21.34 -4.69
N ALA A 189 -0.86 -20.67 -4.67
CA ALA A 189 -0.80 -19.21 -4.84
C ALA A 189 -1.19 -18.79 -6.26
N ALA A 190 -0.72 -19.48 -7.29
CA ALA A 190 -1.06 -19.14 -8.68
C ALA A 190 -2.56 -19.31 -9.00
N ARG A 191 -3.21 -20.37 -8.48
CA ARG A 191 -4.67 -20.56 -8.62
C ARG A 191 -5.44 -19.42 -7.98
N THR A 192 -5.02 -19.01 -6.78
CA THR A 192 -5.64 -17.92 -6.03
C THR A 192 -5.50 -16.57 -6.75
N ILE A 193 -4.33 -16.29 -7.36
CA ILE A 193 -4.08 -15.05 -8.10
C ILE A 193 -4.83 -15.00 -9.44
N LEU A 194 -4.89 -16.11 -10.16
CA LEU A 194 -5.52 -16.20 -11.48
C LEU A 194 -7.03 -16.48 -11.42
N GLY A 195 -7.59 -16.65 -10.22
CA GLY A 195 -9.01 -16.96 -10.02
C GLY A 195 -9.42 -18.33 -10.54
N LEU A 196 -8.48 -19.28 -10.59
CA LEU A 196 -8.69 -20.63 -11.12
C LEU A 196 -9.22 -21.56 -10.03
N SER A 197 -10.16 -22.44 -10.37
CA SER A 197 -10.70 -23.44 -9.46
C SER A 197 -9.63 -24.47 -9.08
N THR A 198 -9.86 -25.22 -8.00
CA THR A 198 -8.96 -26.32 -7.59
C THR A 198 -8.86 -27.44 -8.64
N SER A 199 -9.81 -27.49 -9.58
CA SER A 199 -9.88 -28.48 -10.65
C SER A 199 -9.19 -28.01 -11.94
N ASP A 200 -8.88 -26.73 -12.07
CA ASP A 200 -8.20 -26.18 -13.25
C ASP A 200 -6.70 -26.48 -13.18
N ALA A 201 -6.13 -27.02 -14.26
CA ALA A 201 -4.70 -27.29 -14.33
C ALA A 201 -3.91 -25.97 -14.34
N VAL A 202 -3.14 -25.72 -13.27
CA VAL A 202 -2.15 -24.64 -13.25
C VAL A 202 -0.81 -25.23 -13.60
N VAL A 203 -0.44 -25.01 -14.86
CA VAL A 203 0.84 -25.38 -15.42
C VAL A 203 1.84 -24.28 -15.05
N PHE A 204 2.76 -24.59 -14.14
CA PHE A 204 3.92 -23.72 -13.90
C PHE A 204 4.91 -23.92 -15.01
N GLY A 205 4.78 -23.14 -16.08
CA GLY A 205 5.92 -22.89 -16.93
C GLY A 205 6.96 -22.13 -16.11
N SER A 206 7.79 -22.82 -15.33
CA SER A 206 9.16 -22.35 -15.18
C SER A 206 9.64 -22.18 -16.61
N LEU A 207 9.80 -20.93 -17.06
CA LEU A 207 10.46 -20.62 -18.32
C LEU A 207 11.93 -20.96 -18.14
N ASN A 208 12.20 -22.26 -18.01
CA ASN A 208 13.52 -22.80 -17.87
C ASN A 208 14.08 -22.72 -19.28
N THR A 209 14.77 -21.61 -19.55
CA THR A 209 15.53 -21.47 -20.78
C THR A 209 16.74 -22.38 -20.60
N ALA A 210 16.73 -23.55 -21.24
CA ALA A 210 18.00 -24.17 -21.59
C ALA A 210 18.64 -23.23 -22.62
N SER A 211 19.38 -22.24 -22.14
CA SER A 211 20.02 -21.23 -22.96
C SER A 211 21.34 -21.77 -23.50
N GLY A 212 21.43 -21.90 -24.83
CA GLY A 212 22.68 -21.67 -25.54
C GLY A 212 23.64 -22.84 -25.70
N ASP A 213 23.18 -24.09 -25.69
CA ASP A 213 24.05 -25.18 -26.10
C ASP A 213 24.35 -25.07 -27.60
N THR A 214 25.63 -25.14 -27.93
CA THR A 214 26.13 -25.21 -29.29
C THR A 214 26.77 -26.58 -29.47
N GLY A 215 26.47 -27.23 -30.60
CA GLY A 215 26.97 -28.57 -30.87
C GLY A 215 27.22 -28.77 -32.36
N SER A 216 28.20 -29.60 -32.67
CA SER A 216 28.44 -30.06 -34.04
C SER A 216 27.41 -31.10 -34.40
N ILE A 217 26.68 -30.89 -35.50
CA ILE A 217 25.75 -31.88 -36.05
C ILE A 217 26.37 -32.41 -37.35
N ALA A 218 26.55 -33.72 -37.40
CA ALA A 218 27.02 -34.38 -38.61
C ALA A 218 25.91 -34.42 -39.66
N HIS A 219 26.29 -34.26 -40.93
CA HIS A 219 25.37 -34.34 -42.05
C HIS A 219 24.58 -35.66 -42.02
N ASN A 220 23.26 -35.57 -42.25
CA ASN A 220 22.32 -36.70 -42.26
C ASN A 220 22.36 -37.61 -41.02
N THR A 221 22.93 -37.12 -39.92
CA THR A 221 22.99 -37.86 -38.65
C THR A 221 22.12 -37.14 -37.63
N PRO A 222 21.01 -37.76 -37.19
CA PRO A 222 20.15 -37.16 -36.18
C PRO A 222 20.89 -37.00 -34.84
N THR A 223 21.12 -35.77 -34.40
CA THR A 223 21.78 -35.47 -33.13
C THR A 223 20.74 -35.06 -32.09
N THR A 224 20.74 -35.71 -30.92
CA THR A 224 19.90 -35.30 -29.79
C THR A 224 20.36 -33.96 -29.24
N ILE A 225 19.47 -32.98 -29.25
CA ILE A 225 19.72 -31.64 -28.70
C ILE A 225 18.99 -31.42 -27.37
N ILE A 226 17.91 -32.17 -27.14
CA ILE A 226 17.13 -32.10 -25.89
C ILE A 226 16.63 -33.50 -25.58
N THR A 227 16.78 -33.94 -24.34
CA THR A 227 16.07 -35.10 -23.81
C THR A 227 14.91 -34.59 -22.97
N ALA A 228 13.69 -34.72 -23.48
CA ALA A 228 12.51 -34.34 -22.74
C ALA A 228 12.28 -35.29 -21.55
N SER A 229 11.66 -34.77 -20.48
CA SER A 229 11.38 -35.56 -19.28
C SER A 229 9.92 -35.41 -18.84
N GLY A 230 9.28 -36.54 -18.54
CA GLY A 230 7.89 -36.61 -18.10
C GLY A 230 6.90 -36.01 -19.10
N ASN A 231 5.71 -35.64 -18.62
CA ASN A 231 4.71 -34.93 -19.42
C ASN A 231 5.05 -33.44 -19.44
N SER A 232 5.44 -32.91 -20.59
CA SER A 232 5.95 -31.54 -20.72
C SER A 232 5.71 -30.99 -22.12
N MET A 233 5.44 -29.68 -22.22
CA MET A 233 5.44 -28.98 -23.49
C MET A 233 6.74 -28.18 -23.68
N TYR A 234 7.29 -28.17 -24.89
CA TYR A 234 8.48 -27.40 -25.25
C TYR A 234 8.25 -26.58 -26.52
N ILE A 235 8.81 -25.37 -26.57
CA ILE A 235 9.11 -24.66 -27.81
C ILE A 235 10.60 -24.81 -28.08
N VAL A 236 10.95 -25.31 -29.25
CA VAL A 236 12.33 -25.55 -29.66
C VAL A 236 12.65 -24.72 -30.89
N PHE A 237 13.77 -24.03 -30.86
CA PHE A 237 14.37 -23.32 -31.98
C PHE A 237 15.77 -23.88 -32.22
N ALA A 238 16.12 -24.18 -33.48
CA ALA A 238 17.45 -24.58 -33.90
C ALA A 238 17.89 -23.72 -35.08
N TYR A 239 19.14 -23.26 -35.09
CA TYR A 239 19.67 -22.43 -36.17
C TYR A 239 21.13 -22.77 -36.51
N ILE A 240 21.44 -22.75 -37.81
CA ILE A 240 22.81 -22.82 -38.34
C ILE A 240 23.18 -21.44 -38.88
N ALA A 241 24.29 -20.91 -38.37
CA ALA A 241 24.99 -19.79 -39.00
C ALA A 241 25.94 -20.33 -40.07
N ALA A 242 25.45 -20.51 -41.30
CA ALA A 242 26.30 -20.91 -42.40
C ALA A 242 27.12 -19.69 -42.86
N ALA A 243 28.44 -19.83 -42.91
CA ALA A 243 29.29 -18.78 -43.46
C ALA A 243 28.95 -18.58 -44.95
N GLY A 244 28.35 -17.43 -45.30
CA GLY A 244 28.31 -16.95 -46.69
C GLY A 244 26.96 -16.89 -47.41
N SER A 245 25.85 -17.48 -46.94
CA SER A 245 24.49 -17.05 -47.33
C SER A 245 23.38 -17.86 -46.65
N ALA A 246 22.45 -17.12 -46.04
CA ALA A 246 21.26 -17.53 -45.27
C ALA A 246 21.50 -18.32 -43.97
N ASN A 247 21.00 -17.76 -42.86
CA ASN A 247 20.81 -18.51 -41.62
C ASN A 247 19.61 -19.43 -41.80
N TYR A 248 19.79 -20.73 -41.53
CA TYR A 248 18.69 -21.70 -41.57
C TYR A 248 18.14 -21.88 -40.18
N THR A 249 16.81 -21.87 -40.04
CA THR A 249 16.14 -22.04 -38.75
C THR A 249 15.05 -23.11 -38.84
N ALA A 250 14.98 -23.98 -37.84
CA ALA A 250 13.86 -24.88 -37.64
C ALA A 250 13.22 -24.57 -36.30
N TYR A 251 11.90 -24.67 -36.22
CA TYR A 251 11.18 -24.57 -34.96
C TYR A 251 10.14 -25.66 -34.81
N ALA A 252 9.89 -26.05 -33.57
CA ALA A 252 8.92 -27.07 -33.23
C ALA A 252 8.20 -26.73 -31.93
N PHE A 253 6.93 -27.07 -31.89
CA PHE A 253 6.20 -27.29 -30.65
C PHE A 253 6.23 -28.78 -30.34
N VAL A 254 6.73 -29.15 -29.17
CA VAL A 254 6.87 -30.54 -28.74
C VAL A 254 5.99 -30.78 -27.54
N LEU A 255 5.15 -31.79 -27.61
CA LEU A 255 4.35 -32.28 -26.49
C LEU A 255 4.88 -33.66 -26.11
N THR A 256 5.25 -33.86 -24.85
CA THR A 256 5.54 -35.20 -24.31
C THR A 256 4.40 -35.66 -23.44
N GLU A 257 3.86 -36.83 -23.73
CA GLU A 257 2.78 -37.49 -23.01
C GLU A 257 3.23 -38.91 -22.68
N GLY A 258 3.53 -39.18 -21.41
CA GLY A 258 4.11 -40.47 -21.00
C GLY A 258 5.51 -40.67 -21.61
N SER A 259 5.68 -41.75 -22.39
CA SER A 259 6.91 -42.08 -23.13
C SER A 259 6.93 -41.53 -24.56
N ASP A 260 5.82 -40.97 -25.03
CA ASP A 260 5.64 -40.57 -26.41
C ASP A 260 5.79 -39.05 -26.56
N ALA A 261 6.52 -38.63 -27.58
CA ALA A 261 6.61 -37.23 -27.97
C ALA A 261 5.83 -37.01 -29.27
N ARG A 262 5.30 -35.80 -29.47
CA ARG A 262 4.69 -35.34 -30.72
C ARG A 262 5.30 -34.00 -31.10
N ILE A 263 5.65 -33.83 -32.38
CA ILE A 263 6.22 -32.59 -32.92
C ILE A 263 5.30 -32.01 -34.00
N ALA A 264 4.98 -30.73 -33.88
CA ALA A 264 4.51 -29.90 -34.99
C ALA A 264 5.62 -28.91 -35.36
N ALA A 265 6.19 -29.06 -36.56
CA ALA A 265 7.32 -28.26 -37.01
C ALA A 265 6.92 -27.27 -38.13
N GLY A 266 7.48 -26.07 -38.06
CA GLY A 266 7.46 -25.12 -39.17
C GLY A 266 8.83 -25.03 -39.82
N ASN A 267 8.85 -25.07 -41.15
CA ASN A 267 10.01 -25.52 -41.91
C ASN A 267 11.07 -24.43 -42.16
N GLY A 268 12.35 -24.77 -41.94
CA GLY A 268 13.48 -24.20 -42.69
C GLY A 268 14.31 -25.33 -43.31
N SER A 269 13.95 -25.70 -44.54
CA SER A 269 14.21 -26.97 -45.26
C SER A 269 15.58 -27.64 -45.15
N LEU A 270 16.63 -26.94 -44.73
CA LEU A 270 17.98 -27.50 -44.54
C LEU A 270 18.20 -28.10 -43.14
N LEU A 271 17.36 -27.73 -42.17
CA LEU A 271 17.29 -28.30 -40.83
C LEU A 271 15.94 -28.98 -40.63
N THR A 272 15.94 -30.15 -39.99
CA THR A 272 14.70 -30.81 -39.58
C THR A 272 14.77 -31.22 -38.12
N LEU A 273 13.70 -30.94 -37.39
CA LEU A 273 13.49 -31.39 -36.03
C LEU A 273 12.67 -32.68 -36.05
N THR A 274 13.18 -33.72 -35.38
CA THR A 274 12.54 -35.03 -35.26
C THR A 274 12.57 -35.51 -33.81
N ILE A 275 11.87 -36.61 -33.54
CA ILE A 275 11.86 -37.26 -32.23
C ILE A 275 12.25 -38.73 -32.35
N SER A 276 12.93 -39.22 -31.33
CA SER A 276 13.21 -40.64 -31.11
C SER A 276 12.99 -40.95 -29.63
N GLY A 277 11.83 -41.51 -29.31
CA GLY A 277 11.32 -41.55 -27.93
C GLY A 277 11.16 -40.13 -27.39
N LEU A 278 11.68 -39.89 -26.19
CA LEU A 278 11.70 -38.56 -25.55
C LEU A 278 12.84 -37.64 -26.04
N ASN A 279 13.70 -38.11 -26.97
CA ASN A 279 14.80 -37.31 -27.48
C ASN A 279 14.33 -36.47 -28.67
N ILE A 280 14.47 -35.15 -28.56
CA ILE A 280 14.31 -34.22 -29.67
C ILE A 280 15.66 -34.11 -30.38
N ARG A 281 15.65 -34.38 -31.68
CA ARG A 281 16.83 -34.42 -32.52
C ARG A 281 16.77 -33.37 -33.61
N VAL A 282 17.92 -32.86 -34.00
CA VAL A 282 18.09 -32.05 -35.20
C VAL A 282 18.89 -32.86 -36.21
N THR A 283 18.43 -32.84 -37.46
CA THR A 283 19.14 -33.40 -38.61
C THR A 283 19.43 -32.29 -39.61
N GLN A 284 20.67 -32.21 -40.07
CA GLN A 284 21.06 -31.33 -41.17
C GLN A 284 20.96 -32.13 -42.48
N ASN A 285 20.03 -31.74 -43.34
CA ASN A 285 19.70 -32.48 -44.57
C ASN A 285 20.61 -32.14 -45.76
N SER A 286 21.46 -31.12 -45.62
CA SER A 286 22.31 -30.62 -46.71
C SER A 286 23.61 -29.99 -46.20
N GLY A 287 24.68 -30.12 -46.98
CA GLY A 287 26.00 -29.57 -46.64
C GLY A 287 26.84 -30.49 -45.77
N GLY A 288 28.06 -30.06 -45.41
CA GLY A 288 28.91 -30.76 -44.44
C GLY A 288 28.48 -30.51 -43.00
N ALA A 289 29.12 -31.23 -42.05
CA ALA A 289 28.86 -31.04 -40.63
C ALA A 289 28.98 -29.57 -40.23
N ALA A 290 28.01 -29.06 -39.48
CA ALA A 290 27.93 -27.66 -39.11
C ALA A 290 27.60 -27.49 -37.62
N THR A 291 28.08 -26.39 -37.04
CA THR A 291 27.68 -25.99 -35.69
C THR A 291 26.24 -25.50 -35.72
N VAL A 292 25.41 -26.13 -34.90
CA VAL A 292 24.02 -25.73 -34.69
C VAL A 292 23.91 -25.15 -33.30
N ALA A 293 23.22 -24.02 -33.19
CA ALA A 293 22.83 -23.45 -31.92
C ALA A 293 21.33 -23.67 -31.73
N TRP A 294 20.91 -23.94 -30.51
CA TRP A 294 19.50 -24.15 -30.21
C TRP A 294 19.07 -23.48 -28.91
N LYS A 295 17.76 -23.28 -28.83
CA LYS A 295 17.09 -22.77 -27.63
C LYS A 295 15.83 -23.60 -27.41
N ALA A 296 15.71 -24.15 -26.21
CA ALA A 296 14.53 -24.86 -25.76
C ALA A 296 13.89 -24.09 -24.61
N VAL A 297 12.57 -23.95 -24.69
CA VAL A 297 11.76 -23.35 -23.64
C VAL A 297 10.74 -24.39 -23.22
N LYS A 298 10.87 -24.90 -22.00
CA LYS A 298 9.83 -25.74 -21.39
C LYS A 298 8.67 -24.83 -20.95
N ILE A 299 7.45 -25.12 -21.38
CA ILE A 299 6.22 -24.40 -20.99
C ILE A 299 5.51 -25.07 -19.81
N ALA A 300 6.01 -26.25 -19.41
CA ALA A 300 5.42 -27.19 -18.45
C ALA A 300 4.11 -27.82 -18.92
#